data_AF-A0A917IU24-F1
#
_entry.id   AF-A0A917IU24-F1
#
_cell.length_a   1.000
_cell.length_b   1.000
_cell.length_c   1.000
_cell.angle_alpha   90.00
_cell.angle_beta   90.00
_cell.angle_gamma   90.00
#
_symmetry.space_group_name_H-M   'P 1'
#
loop_
_entity.id
_entity.type
_entity.pdbx_description
1 polymer ?
#
loop_
_entity_poly.entity_id
_entity_poly.type
_entity_poly.pdbx_seq_one_letter_code
_entity_poly.pdbx_strand_id
1 'polypeptide(L)'
;MAEGNEWEKLSPAISQRTTTADDLLSARRQERSGSVPAHDRDVLQDVVGAGESAQPVAASSSAPWTSAENQPGTSTAAEQPVATLAEVEEESLSRAEARQVAVADRPRWLGFRAFLIGLAVPILTLAVSVRAVATPLVLWGIYHRPGFPADSYGFSTEERMTFGSYGLDYILNFAPADYLSGLKTERGTNLFLTSEVQHMTEVKHVLLGSMIFALAVLLIALLASISLRKRAPGVLRKSLFGGAVSTLVIIAVLAVLAVLGWESFFTRFHELFFPQGNWQFRMSDTLIRLYPPQFWTDAAMLVALFTLLITVLLLVLTWPTKYRRELARRRAEERAELREKLSK
;
A
#
# COMPACT_ATOMS: atom_id res chain seq x y z
N MET A 1 1.20 35.99 -60.55
CA MET A 1 1.03 37.14 -59.65
C MET A 1 0.56 36.57 -58.33
N ALA A 2 1.46 36.62 -57.35
CA ALA A 2 1.30 36.00 -56.04
C ALA A 2 0.61 37.00 -55.11
N GLU A 3 -0.46 36.58 -54.44
CA GLU A 3 -0.98 37.29 -53.27
C GLU A 3 -0.65 36.46 -52.03
N GLY A 4 0.20 37.05 -51.20
CA GLY A 4 0.73 36.47 -49.98
C GLY A 4 -0.22 36.65 -48.80
N ASN A 5 -0.53 35.51 -48.17
CA ASN A 5 -0.32 35.22 -46.75
C ASN A 5 -0.58 36.38 -45.76
N GLU A 6 -1.84 36.55 -45.39
CA GLU A 6 -2.31 37.43 -44.32
C GLU A 6 -2.07 36.88 -42.89
N TRP A 7 -1.03 36.06 -42.69
CA TRP A 7 -0.70 35.42 -41.40
C TRP A 7 0.50 36.05 -40.67
N GLU A 8 1.14 37.07 -41.26
CA GLU A 8 2.37 37.70 -40.74
C GLU A 8 2.11 38.94 -39.86
N LYS A 9 0.85 39.23 -39.50
CA LYS A 9 0.47 40.45 -38.73
C LYS A 9 0.00 40.21 -37.29
N LEU A 10 0.19 39.01 -36.72
CA LEU A 10 -0.20 38.71 -35.32
C LEU A 10 0.96 38.30 -34.42
N SER A 11 2.06 39.05 -34.46
CA SER A 11 3.02 39.06 -33.36
C SER A 11 3.54 40.47 -33.12
N PRO A 12 3.40 40.96 -31.88
CA PRO A 12 4.60 41.48 -31.24
C PRO A 12 4.76 41.04 -29.78
N ALA A 13 6.05 40.92 -29.44
CA ALA A 13 6.64 41.10 -28.11
C ALA A 13 6.53 39.96 -27.09
N ILE A 14 7.35 38.93 -27.33
CA ILE A 14 8.17 38.35 -26.25
C ILE A 14 9.03 39.48 -25.69
N SER A 15 8.70 39.97 -24.49
CA SER A 15 9.60 40.79 -23.68
C SER A 15 10.06 39.94 -22.49
N GLN A 16 11.38 39.80 -22.39
CA GLN A 16 12.09 39.12 -21.34
C GLN A 16 11.73 39.71 -19.97
N ARG A 17 11.20 38.90 -19.06
CA ARG A 17 11.09 39.23 -17.64
C ARG A 17 11.95 38.24 -16.85
N THR A 18 13.26 38.45 -16.87
CA THR A 18 14.17 37.80 -15.92
C THR A 18 13.87 38.36 -14.53
N THR A 19 13.24 37.55 -13.69
CA THR A 19 13.12 37.82 -12.25
C THR A 19 14.51 37.60 -11.64
N THR A 20 15.15 38.65 -11.12
CA THR A 20 16.44 38.53 -10.45
C THR A 20 16.25 38.04 -9.01
N ALA A 21 17.28 37.44 -8.42
CA ALA A 21 17.23 36.90 -7.06
C ALA A 21 16.92 37.95 -5.98
N ASP A 22 17.13 39.23 -6.27
CA ASP A 22 16.85 40.35 -5.37
C ASP A 22 15.34 40.65 -5.22
N ASP A 23 14.53 40.38 -6.26
CA ASP A 23 13.07 40.54 -6.21
C ASP A 23 12.39 39.49 -5.32
N LEU A 24 13.01 38.30 -5.19
CA LEU A 24 12.52 37.24 -4.29
C LEU A 24 12.93 37.46 -2.83
N LEU A 25 14.03 38.19 -2.59
CA LEU A 25 14.52 38.50 -1.23
C LEU A 25 13.77 39.66 -0.58
N SER A 26 13.28 40.63 -1.38
CA SER A 26 12.46 41.75 -0.89
C SER A 26 11.05 41.29 -0.50
N ALA A 27 10.41 40.41 -1.27
CA ALA A 27 9.12 39.81 -0.93
C ALA A 27 9.20 38.95 0.37
N ARG A 28 10.30 38.22 0.57
CA ARG A 28 10.50 37.37 1.75
C ARG A 28 10.86 38.14 3.03
N ARG A 29 11.31 39.39 2.90
CA ARG A 29 11.60 40.29 4.03
C ARG A 29 10.35 40.99 4.55
N GLN A 30 9.31 41.14 3.72
CA GLN A 30 8.07 41.80 4.08
C GLN A 30 7.09 40.88 4.83
N GLU A 31 7.16 39.55 4.63
CA GLU A 31 6.40 38.57 5.43
C GLU A 31 7.00 38.28 6.83
N ARG A 32 8.24 38.70 7.09
CA ARG A 32 8.93 38.45 8.38
C ARG A 32 8.73 39.56 9.42
N SER A 33 7.96 40.59 9.11
CA SER A 33 7.67 41.71 10.01
C SER A 33 6.15 41.86 10.26
N GLY A 34 5.52 40.78 10.73
CA GLY A 34 4.15 40.79 11.24
C GLY A 34 4.14 40.42 12.73
N SER A 35 3.94 41.43 13.58
CA SER A 35 3.78 41.33 15.03
C SER A 35 2.53 40.54 15.43
N VAL A 36 2.69 39.58 16.35
CA VAL A 36 1.59 38.86 17.02
C VAL A 36 1.24 39.58 18.34
N PRO A 37 -0.02 39.97 18.60
CA PRO A 37 -0.43 40.45 19.92
C PRO A 37 -0.77 39.27 20.85
N ALA A 38 -0.46 39.46 22.14
CA ALA A 38 -0.68 38.53 23.25
C ALA A 38 -1.97 38.84 24.03
N HIS A 39 -2.82 37.83 24.21
CA HIS A 39 -3.90 37.68 25.21
C HIS A 39 -4.43 36.24 25.01
N ASP A 40 -4.73 35.39 25.99
CA ASP A 40 -4.90 35.53 27.41
C ASP A 40 -4.76 34.11 28.01
N ARG A 41 -4.01 33.97 29.10
CA ARG A 41 -3.91 32.75 29.91
C ARG A 41 -4.30 33.18 31.32
N ASP A 42 -5.39 32.63 31.85
CA ASP A 42 -5.63 32.32 33.26
C ASP A 42 -7.13 32.17 33.51
N VAL A 43 -7.59 30.95 33.81
CA VAL A 43 -8.72 30.73 34.74
C VAL A 43 -8.52 29.39 35.43
N LEU A 44 -8.03 29.45 36.67
CA LEU A 44 -8.25 28.45 37.71
C LEU A 44 -8.61 29.21 38.99
N GLN A 45 -9.51 28.59 39.77
CA GLN A 45 -9.91 28.89 41.16
C GLN A 45 -11.01 29.96 41.34
N ASP A 46 -12.20 29.53 41.77
CA ASP A 46 -12.55 29.47 43.20
C ASP A 46 -14.02 29.08 43.42
N VAL A 47 -14.25 27.97 44.14
CA VAL A 47 -15.35 27.87 45.12
C VAL A 47 -14.83 27.00 46.28
N VAL A 48 -14.50 27.68 47.39
CA VAL A 48 -14.22 27.12 48.71
C VAL A 48 -15.36 27.52 49.64
N GLY A 49 -15.76 26.59 50.52
CA GLY A 49 -16.55 26.83 51.73
C GLY A 49 -16.92 25.47 52.34
N ALA A 50 -16.03 24.87 53.16
CA ALA A 50 -16.00 24.95 54.63
C ALA A 50 -17.04 23.99 55.28
N GLY A 51 -16.76 23.17 56.29
CA GLY A 51 -15.57 22.76 57.07
C GLY A 51 -15.80 21.27 57.46
N GLU A 52 -15.23 20.61 58.46
CA GLU A 52 -14.18 20.81 59.46
C GLU A 52 -13.96 19.41 60.09
N SER A 53 -12.84 19.19 60.80
CA SER A 53 -12.52 18.07 61.71
C SER A 53 -12.05 16.69 61.17
N ALA A 54 -10.76 16.44 61.42
CA ALA A 54 -10.11 15.14 61.64
C ALA A 54 -10.64 14.51 62.97
N GLN A 55 -10.60 13.21 63.31
CA GLN A 55 -9.70 12.08 63.03
C GLN A 55 -10.40 10.77 63.56
N PRO A 56 -9.78 9.57 63.67
CA PRO A 56 -10.28 8.31 63.11
C PRO A 56 -10.89 7.31 64.11
N VAL A 57 -11.77 6.40 63.68
CA VAL A 57 -12.16 5.24 64.50
C VAL A 57 -12.34 3.95 63.69
N ALA A 58 -11.49 2.98 64.04
CA ALA A 58 -11.63 1.52 64.04
C ALA A 58 -12.47 0.81 62.96
N ALA A 59 -11.78 -0.08 62.25
CA ALA A 59 -12.36 -1.27 61.65
C ALA A 59 -12.95 -2.20 62.73
N SER A 60 -14.19 -2.63 62.54
CA SER A 60 -14.68 -3.91 63.06
C SER A 60 -15.80 -4.44 62.16
N SER A 61 -15.48 -5.41 61.31
CA SER A 61 -16.48 -6.28 60.69
C SER A 61 -16.72 -7.49 61.60
N SER A 62 -17.95 -7.60 62.09
CA SER A 62 -18.58 -8.80 62.64
C SER A 62 -19.95 -8.87 61.95
N ALA A 63 -20.53 -9.97 61.50
CA ALA A 63 -20.38 -11.42 61.72
C ALA A 63 -20.99 -12.12 60.45
N PRO A 64 -21.44 -13.39 60.42
CA PRO A 64 -21.28 -14.48 61.38
C PRO A 64 -20.81 -15.82 60.78
N TRP A 65 -20.24 -16.63 61.67
CA TRP A 65 -19.95 -18.04 61.46
C TRP A 65 -21.25 -18.86 61.33
N THR A 66 -21.33 -19.71 60.32
CA THR A 66 -22.25 -20.86 60.28
C THR A 66 -21.42 -22.13 60.30
N SER A 67 -21.70 -22.98 61.29
CA SER A 67 -21.05 -24.27 61.47
C SER A 67 -21.84 -25.38 60.80
N ALA A 68 -21.10 -26.20 60.05
CA ALA A 68 -21.23 -27.64 59.87
C ALA A 68 -22.48 -28.23 59.18
N GLU A 69 -22.24 -28.81 58.00
CA GLU A 69 -22.79 -30.12 57.67
C GLU A 69 -21.68 -30.96 57.00
N ASN A 70 -21.32 -32.07 57.64
CA ASN A 70 -20.33 -33.05 57.19
C ASN A 70 -20.96 -33.94 56.10
N GLN A 71 -20.35 -34.01 54.92
CA GLN A 71 -20.49 -35.17 54.02
C GLN A 71 -19.09 -35.65 53.58
N PRO A 72 -18.74 -36.93 53.77
CA PRO A 72 -17.48 -37.48 53.30
C PRO A 72 -17.64 -37.86 51.82
N GLY A 73 -17.30 -36.93 50.94
CA GLY A 73 -17.14 -37.17 49.51
C GLY A 73 -15.70 -36.88 49.11
N THR A 74 -14.97 -37.92 48.74
CA THR A 74 -13.60 -37.90 48.21
C THR A 74 -13.38 -36.78 47.19
N SER A 75 -12.79 -35.66 47.63
CA SER A 75 -12.10 -34.73 46.76
C SER A 75 -10.63 -35.11 46.77
N THR A 76 -10.19 -35.82 45.74
CA THR A 76 -8.77 -35.92 45.40
C THR A 76 -8.33 -34.54 44.93
N ALA A 77 -8.07 -33.64 45.88
CA ALA A 77 -7.31 -32.43 45.64
C ALA A 77 -5.90 -32.88 45.28
N ALA A 78 -5.61 -32.96 43.98
CA ALA A 78 -4.25 -33.13 43.49
C ALA A 78 -3.43 -31.95 43.99
N GLU A 79 -2.58 -32.19 45.00
CA GLU A 79 -1.51 -31.28 45.38
C GLU A 79 -0.68 -30.99 44.13
N GLN A 80 -0.78 -29.78 43.60
CA GLN A 80 0.22 -29.31 42.65
C GLN A 80 1.50 -29.07 43.45
N PRO A 81 2.64 -29.66 43.05
CA PRO A 81 3.88 -29.47 43.77
C PRO A 81 4.25 -27.99 43.73
N VAL A 82 4.39 -27.38 44.90
CA VAL A 82 4.91 -26.02 45.04
C VAL A 82 6.40 -26.09 44.73
N ALA A 83 6.79 -25.65 43.53
CA ALA A 83 8.18 -25.61 43.11
C ALA A 83 9.01 -24.85 44.16
N THR A 84 10.12 -25.46 44.58
CA THR A 84 11.01 -24.86 45.57
C THR A 84 11.65 -23.60 44.99
N LEU A 85 12.01 -22.64 45.85
CA LEU A 85 12.66 -21.39 45.39
C LEU A 85 13.91 -21.65 44.54
N ALA A 86 14.65 -22.74 44.85
CA ALA A 86 15.80 -23.20 44.07
C ALA A 86 15.42 -23.70 42.67
N GLU A 87 14.34 -24.48 42.53
CA GLU A 87 13.84 -24.95 41.22
C GLU A 87 13.33 -23.78 40.37
N VAL A 88 12.65 -22.80 40.98
CA VAL A 88 12.19 -21.59 40.29
C VAL A 88 13.38 -20.73 39.83
N GLU A 89 14.43 -20.64 40.64
CA GLU A 89 15.64 -19.89 40.32
C GLU A 89 16.44 -20.57 39.20
N GLU A 90 16.62 -21.89 39.26
CA GLU A 90 17.28 -22.69 38.22
C GLU A 90 16.49 -22.66 36.90
N GLU A 91 15.16 -22.74 36.95
CA GLU A 91 14.31 -22.58 35.76
C GLU A 91 14.39 -21.14 35.20
N SER A 92 14.51 -20.14 36.06
CA SER A 92 14.66 -18.74 35.64
C SER A 92 15.99 -18.47 34.95
N LEU A 93 17.08 -19.08 35.44
CA LEU A 93 18.42 -19.02 34.87
C LEU A 93 18.50 -19.80 33.56
N SER A 94 17.93 -21.01 33.51
CA SER A 94 17.79 -21.80 32.28
C SER A 94 16.99 -21.03 31.21
N ARG A 95 15.86 -20.41 31.59
CA ARG A 95 15.11 -19.51 30.68
C ARG A 95 15.93 -18.28 30.27
N ALA A 96 16.78 -17.73 31.15
CA ALA A 96 17.63 -16.59 30.84
C ALA A 96 18.76 -16.95 29.86
N GLU A 97 19.39 -18.12 30.02
CA GLU A 97 20.40 -18.65 29.11
C GLU A 97 19.79 -19.04 27.76
N ALA A 98 18.64 -19.70 27.76
CA ALA A 98 17.89 -20.00 26.54
C ALA A 98 17.50 -18.71 25.78
N ARG A 99 17.17 -17.63 26.50
CA ARG A 99 16.94 -16.30 25.90
C ARG A 99 18.23 -15.73 25.31
N GLN A 100 19.37 -15.85 25.98
CA GLN A 100 20.66 -15.34 25.49
C GLN A 100 21.13 -16.10 24.22
N VAL A 101 21.01 -17.44 24.20
CA VAL A 101 21.30 -18.27 23.02
C VAL A 101 20.35 -17.96 21.86
N ALA A 102 19.06 -17.73 22.16
CA ALA A 102 18.07 -17.31 21.16
C ALA A 102 18.32 -15.89 20.60
N VAL A 103 18.98 -15.01 21.36
CA VAL A 103 19.43 -13.70 20.89
C VAL A 103 20.67 -13.83 20.02
N ALA A 104 21.61 -14.72 20.37
CA ALA A 104 22.84 -14.97 19.62
C ALA A 104 22.61 -15.59 18.22
N ASP A 105 21.51 -16.35 18.03
CA ASP A 105 21.18 -16.97 16.73
C ASP A 105 20.27 -16.13 15.81
N ARG A 106 19.93 -14.90 16.20
CA ARG A 106 19.11 -14.06 15.32
C ARG A 106 19.89 -13.74 14.04
N PRO A 107 19.30 -13.97 12.84
CA PRO A 107 19.93 -13.53 11.60
C PRO A 107 20.30 -12.06 11.69
N ARG A 108 21.52 -11.72 11.24
CA ARG A 108 21.90 -10.31 11.10
C ARG A 108 20.81 -9.60 10.30
N TRP A 109 20.39 -8.44 10.82
CA TRP A 109 19.45 -7.53 10.16
C TRP A 109 18.04 -8.13 10.01
N LEU A 110 17.63 -9.00 10.94
CA LEU A 110 16.32 -9.65 10.93
C LEU A 110 15.15 -8.66 10.76
N GLY A 111 15.16 -7.56 11.51
CA GLY A 111 14.12 -6.52 11.42
C GLY A 111 14.07 -5.86 10.05
N PHE A 112 15.22 -5.49 9.50
CA PHE A 112 15.32 -4.90 8.16
C PHE A 112 14.84 -5.85 7.06
N ARG A 113 15.24 -7.13 7.11
CA ARG A 113 14.77 -8.15 6.15
C ARG A 113 13.28 -8.41 6.27
N ALA A 114 12.76 -8.44 7.50
CA ALA A 114 11.34 -8.56 7.77
C ALA A 114 10.54 -7.37 7.23
N PHE A 115 11.09 -6.16 7.34
CA PHE A 115 10.52 -4.93 6.77
C PHE A 115 10.52 -4.96 5.25
N LEU A 116 11.64 -5.33 4.60
CA LEU A 116 11.71 -5.45 3.13
C LEU A 116 10.67 -6.43 2.58
N ILE A 117 10.49 -7.59 3.22
CA ILE A 117 9.47 -8.57 2.83
C ILE A 117 8.06 -7.97 3.01
N GLY A 118 7.80 -7.28 4.12
CA GLY A 118 6.52 -6.62 4.35
C GLY A 118 6.22 -5.52 3.32
N LEU A 119 7.22 -4.72 2.97
CA LEU A 119 7.13 -3.65 1.97
C LEU A 119 6.95 -4.19 0.55
N ALA A 120 7.51 -5.36 0.25
CA ALA A 120 7.33 -5.99 -1.05
C ALA A 120 5.87 -6.40 -1.33
N VAL A 121 5.08 -6.75 -0.30
CA VAL A 121 3.69 -7.21 -0.49
C VAL A 121 2.81 -6.17 -1.22
N PRO A 122 2.65 -4.91 -0.75
CA PRO A 122 1.81 -3.95 -1.45
C PRO A 122 2.29 -3.65 -2.87
N ILE A 123 3.61 -3.59 -3.09
CA ILE A 123 4.19 -3.32 -4.42
C ILE A 123 3.88 -4.47 -5.39
N LEU A 124 4.14 -5.70 -4.97
CA LEU A 124 3.98 -6.88 -5.83
C LEU A 124 2.50 -7.20 -6.11
N THR A 125 1.64 -7.08 -5.11
CA THR A 125 0.19 -7.31 -5.27
C THR A 125 -0.42 -6.29 -6.22
N LEU A 126 -0.04 -5.01 -6.11
CA LEU A 126 -0.47 -3.97 -7.04
C LEU A 126 0.07 -4.22 -8.46
N ALA A 127 1.37 -4.53 -8.60
CA ALA A 127 1.98 -4.78 -9.91
C ALA A 127 1.30 -5.95 -10.65
N VAL A 128 1.04 -7.05 -9.95
CA VAL A 128 0.31 -8.21 -10.51
C VAL A 128 -1.11 -7.82 -10.92
N SER A 129 -1.81 -7.03 -10.10
CA SER A 129 -3.19 -6.60 -10.37
C SER A 129 -3.28 -5.68 -11.59
N VAL A 130 -2.39 -4.68 -11.68
CA VAL A 130 -2.27 -3.79 -12.85
C VAL A 130 -1.95 -4.60 -14.10
N ARG A 131 -0.99 -5.52 -14.02
CA ARG A 131 -0.62 -6.37 -15.17
C ARG A 131 -1.75 -7.27 -15.64
N ALA A 132 -2.57 -7.79 -14.72
CA ALA A 132 -3.74 -8.61 -15.04
C ALA A 132 -4.85 -7.78 -15.72
N VAL A 133 -5.06 -6.54 -15.28
CA VAL A 133 -6.07 -5.63 -15.85
C VAL A 133 -5.64 -5.07 -17.22
N ALA A 134 -4.35 -4.80 -17.42
CA ALA A 134 -3.81 -4.36 -18.70
C ALA A 134 -3.76 -5.52 -19.71
N THR A 135 -4.91 -6.03 -20.15
CA THR A 135 -5.03 -7.10 -21.15
C THR A 135 -6.27 -6.90 -22.04
N PRO A 136 -6.23 -7.35 -23.31
CA PRO A 136 -7.41 -7.33 -24.19
C PRO A 136 -8.61 -8.11 -23.64
N LEU A 137 -8.37 -9.13 -22.81
CA LEU A 137 -9.45 -9.89 -22.16
C LEU A 137 -10.27 -9.02 -21.19
N VAL A 138 -9.59 -8.19 -20.40
CA VAL A 138 -10.27 -7.29 -19.46
C VAL A 138 -10.93 -6.14 -20.19
N LEU A 139 -10.33 -5.63 -21.27
CA LEU A 139 -10.99 -4.70 -22.19
C LEU A 139 -12.31 -5.26 -22.69
N TRP A 140 -12.30 -6.50 -23.18
CA TRP A 140 -13.51 -7.19 -23.62
C TRP A 140 -14.56 -7.28 -22.51
N GLY A 141 -14.16 -7.68 -21.30
CA GLY A 141 -15.07 -7.79 -20.16
C GLY A 141 -15.70 -6.44 -19.76
N ILE A 142 -14.91 -5.35 -19.76
CA ILE A 142 -15.41 -4.00 -19.47
C ILE A 142 -16.37 -3.54 -20.57
N TYR A 143 -16.07 -3.80 -21.85
CA TYR A 143 -16.93 -3.36 -22.95
C TYR A 143 -18.27 -4.12 -23.04
N HIS A 144 -18.30 -5.38 -22.59
CA HIS A 144 -19.49 -6.23 -22.64
C HIS A 144 -20.32 -6.22 -21.36
N ARG A 145 -19.94 -5.41 -20.35
CA ARG A 145 -20.77 -5.27 -19.16
C ARG A 145 -22.06 -4.51 -19.49
N PRO A 146 -23.16 -4.77 -18.77
CA PRO A 146 -24.37 -3.95 -18.86
C PRO A 146 -24.08 -2.48 -18.52
N GLY A 147 -24.56 -1.58 -19.38
CA GLY A 147 -24.50 -0.13 -19.16
C GLY A 147 -23.19 0.56 -19.55
N PHE A 148 -22.25 -0.12 -20.22
CA PHE A 148 -21.06 0.55 -20.76
C PHE A 148 -21.45 1.53 -21.88
N PRO A 149 -20.94 2.78 -21.87
CA PRO A 149 -21.38 3.82 -22.80
C PRO A 149 -20.90 3.56 -24.24
N ALA A 150 -21.79 3.81 -25.20
CA ALA A 150 -21.46 3.88 -26.62
C ALA A 150 -20.54 5.08 -26.92
N ASP A 151 -19.76 5.00 -27.99
CA ASP A 151 -18.99 6.16 -28.46
C ASP A 151 -19.89 7.17 -29.16
N SER A 152 -19.90 8.41 -28.67
CA SER A 152 -20.68 9.51 -29.25
C SER A 152 -20.14 10.00 -30.60
N TYR A 153 -18.92 9.61 -30.97
CA TYR A 153 -18.23 10.06 -32.18
C TYR A 153 -18.20 9.02 -33.30
N GLY A 154 -18.88 7.88 -33.10
CA GLY A 154 -19.25 6.97 -34.18
C GLY A 154 -18.46 5.67 -34.29
N PHE A 155 -17.51 5.36 -33.40
CA PHE A 155 -16.97 4.00 -33.39
C PHE A 155 -18.01 3.02 -32.84
N SER A 156 -18.23 1.95 -33.58
CA SER A 156 -18.94 0.77 -33.09
C SER A 156 -18.17 0.11 -31.94
N THR A 157 -18.87 -0.70 -31.14
CA THR A 157 -18.23 -1.50 -30.08
C THR A 157 -17.15 -2.42 -30.66
N GLU A 158 -17.37 -2.98 -31.85
CA GLU A 158 -16.41 -3.87 -32.53
C GLU A 158 -15.13 -3.14 -32.96
N GLU A 159 -15.27 -1.94 -33.54
CA GLU A 159 -14.12 -1.08 -33.86
C GLU A 159 -13.33 -0.72 -32.62
N ARG A 160 -14.01 -0.33 -31.53
CA ARG A 160 -13.34 0.01 -30.26
C ARG A 160 -12.63 -1.20 -29.65
N MET A 161 -13.22 -2.39 -29.77
CA MET A 161 -12.57 -3.63 -29.34
C MET A 161 -11.30 -3.90 -30.16
N THR A 162 -11.37 -3.72 -31.47
CA THR A 162 -10.24 -3.95 -32.38
C THR A 162 -9.12 -2.94 -32.12
N PHE A 163 -9.43 -1.65 -32.20
CA PHE A 163 -8.46 -0.57 -32.06
C PHE A 163 -7.93 -0.44 -30.62
N GLY A 164 -8.78 -0.67 -29.62
CA GLY A 164 -8.37 -0.72 -28.21
C GLY A 164 -7.42 -1.89 -27.95
N SER A 165 -7.66 -3.06 -28.56
CA SER A 165 -6.75 -4.20 -28.42
C SER A 165 -5.36 -3.90 -28.97
N TYR A 166 -5.24 -3.18 -30.09
CA TYR A 166 -3.93 -2.72 -30.59
C TYR A 166 -3.19 -1.84 -29.58
N GLY A 167 -3.90 -0.92 -28.92
CA GLY A 167 -3.31 -0.08 -27.87
C GLY A 167 -2.80 -0.92 -26.67
N LEU A 168 -3.58 -1.91 -26.24
CA LEU A 168 -3.17 -2.80 -25.15
C LEU A 168 -2.03 -3.74 -25.54
N ASP A 169 -2.04 -4.27 -26.76
CA ASP A 169 -0.94 -5.09 -27.26
C ASP A 169 0.36 -4.29 -27.32
N TYR A 170 0.27 -3.03 -27.78
CA TYR A 170 1.42 -2.13 -27.90
C TYR A 170 2.14 -1.89 -26.56
N ILE A 171 1.40 -1.66 -25.47
CA ILE A 171 2.00 -1.43 -24.15
C ILE A 171 2.56 -2.70 -23.50
N LEU A 172 2.20 -3.88 -24.01
CA LEU A 172 2.62 -5.19 -23.49
C LEU A 172 3.72 -5.87 -24.32
N ASN A 173 4.05 -5.35 -25.50
CA ASN A 173 5.05 -5.93 -26.40
C ASN A 173 6.26 -4.99 -26.59
N PHE A 174 7.22 -5.37 -27.44
CA PHE A 174 8.42 -4.57 -27.75
C PHE A 174 8.35 -3.81 -29.07
N ALA A 175 7.16 -3.65 -29.66
CA ALA A 175 7.01 -2.95 -30.94
C ALA A 175 7.37 -1.46 -30.82
N PRO A 176 7.95 -0.85 -31.87
CA PRO A 176 8.24 0.59 -31.91
C PRO A 176 6.96 1.42 -32.06
N ALA A 177 7.05 2.73 -31.85
CA ALA A 177 5.92 3.66 -32.00
C ALA A 177 5.20 3.57 -33.36
N ASP A 178 5.92 3.14 -34.40
CA ASP A 178 5.39 2.87 -35.74
C ASP A 178 4.23 1.86 -35.76
N TYR A 179 4.16 0.98 -34.76
CA TYR A 179 3.05 0.05 -34.59
C TYR A 179 1.70 0.78 -34.45
N LEU A 180 1.64 1.90 -33.71
CA LEU A 180 0.42 2.68 -33.57
C LEU A 180 0.31 3.79 -34.61
N SER A 181 1.42 4.45 -34.95
CA SER A 181 1.39 5.57 -35.92
C SER A 181 1.08 5.11 -37.34
N GLY A 182 1.38 3.84 -37.66
CA GLY A 182 1.06 3.23 -38.95
C GLY A 182 -0.42 2.82 -39.11
N LEU A 183 -1.20 2.76 -38.04
CA LEU A 183 -2.61 2.37 -38.10
C LEU A 183 -3.44 3.46 -38.79
N LYS A 184 -4.26 3.06 -39.75
CA LYS A 184 -5.12 3.94 -40.54
C LYS A 184 -6.60 3.61 -40.34
N THR A 185 -7.43 4.63 -40.42
CA THR A 185 -8.88 4.46 -40.57
C THR A 185 -9.21 3.98 -41.99
N GLU A 186 -10.45 3.56 -42.22
CA GLU A 186 -10.94 3.20 -43.57
C GLU A 186 -10.77 4.33 -44.60
N ARG A 187 -10.69 5.59 -44.13
CA ARG A 187 -10.49 6.78 -44.97
C ARG A 187 -9.01 7.06 -45.26
N GLY A 188 -8.09 6.20 -44.81
CA GLY A 188 -6.65 6.34 -45.02
C GLY A 188 -5.96 7.37 -44.11
N THR A 189 -6.68 8.00 -43.18
CA THR A 189 -6.10 8.92 -42.18
C THR A 189 -5.51 8.13 -41.01
N ASN A 190 -4.53 8.69 -40.28
CA ASN A 190 -4.01 8.04 -39.07
C ASN A 190 -5.13 7.79 -38.07
N LEU A 191 -5.14 6.59 -37.48
CA LEU A 191 -6.08 6.23 -36.42
C LEU A 191 -5.75 6.98 -35.13
N PHE A 192 -4.47 7.01 -34.75
CA PHE A 192 -3.98 7.77 -33.60
C PHE A 192 -3.28 9.06 -34.05
N LEU A 193 -3.46 10.13 -33.28
CA LEU A 193 -2.68 11.36 -33.40
C LEU A 193 -1.23 11.11 -32.97
N THR A 194 -0.30 11.92 -33.48
CA THR A 194 1.11 11.85 -33.06
C THR A 194 1.28 12.02 -31.55
N SER A 195 0.50 12.91 -30.94
CA SER A 195 0.49 13.12 -29.48
C SER A 195 -0.05 11.91 -28.71
N GLU A 196 -1.05 11.21 -29.22
CA GLU A 196 -1.59 10.00 -28.60
C GLU A 196 -0.59 8.84 -28.68
N VAL A 197 0.10 8.69 -29.82
CA VAL A 197 1.18 7.70 -29.97
C VAL A 197 2.32 8.00 -29.00
N GLN A 198 2.71 9.26 -28.86
CA GLN A 198 3.74 9.66 -27.88
C GLN A 198 3.30 9.29 -26.46
N HIS A 199 2.08 9.65 -26.05
CA HIS A 199 1.58 9.32 -24.72
C HIS A 199 1.52 7.80 -24.48
N MET A 200 1.03 7.03 -25.44
CA MET A 200 1.01 5.56 -25.35
C MET A 200 2.42 4.97 -25.24
N THR A 201 3.41 5.57 -25.91
CA THR A 201 4.82 5.18 -25.80
C THR A 201 5.36 5.44 -24.39
N GLU A 202 4.99 6.57 -23.77
CA GLU A 202 5.36 6.88 -22.40
C GLU A 202 4.67 5.96 -21.39
N VAL A 203 3.37 5.67 -21.56
CA VAL A 203 2.62 4.67 -20.77
C VAL A 203 3.29 3.31 -20.83
N LYS A 204 3.73 2.87 -22.03
CA LYS A 204 4.49 1.63 -22.22
C LYS A 204 5.78 1.62 -21.39
N HIS A 205 6.54 2.72 -21.38
CA HIS A 205 7.76 2.81 -20.59
C HIS A 205 7.49 2.81 -19.08
N VAL A 206 6.45 3.52 -18.61
CA VAL A 206 6.02 3.49 -17.20
C VAL A 206 5.62 2.07 -16.80
N LEU A 207 4.82 1.39 -17.61
CA LEU A 207 4.40 0.02 -17.35
C LEU A 207 5.60 -0.93 -17.30
N LEU A 208 6.47 -0.91 -18.32
CA LEU A 208 7.68 -1.75 -18.37
C LEU A 208 8.61 -1.47 -17.18
N GLY A 209 8.88 -0.19 -16.89
CA GLY A 209 9.71 0.23 -15.77
C GLY A 209 9.14 -0.23 -14.43
N SER A 210 7.82 -0.11 -14.23
CA SER A 210 7.14 -0.61 -13.04
C SER A 210 7.24 -2.13 -12.87
N MET A 211 7.17 -2.89 -13.98
CA MET A 211 7.32 -4.34 -13.96
C MET A 211 8.76 -4.77 -13.66
N ILE A 212 9.76 -4.08 -14.21
CA ILE A 212 11.18 -4.31 -13.89
C ILE A 212 11.44 -4.01 -12.42
N PHE A 213 10.91 -2.89 -11.91
CA PHE A 213 11.03 -2.53 -10.50
C PHE A 213 10.37 -3.59 -9.59
N ALA A 214 9.16 -4.03 -9.92
CA ALA A 214 8.47 -5.10 -9.20
C ALA A 214 9.28 -6.40 -9.21
N LEU A 215 9.88 -6.78 -10.35
CA LEU A 215 10.76 -7.94 -10.44
C LEU A 215 12.00 -7.78 -9.52
N ALA A 216 12.62 -6.60 -9.50
CA ALA A 216 13.75 -6.34 -8.59
C ALA A 216 13.33 -6.47 -7.11
N VAL A 217 12.18 -5.90 -6.74
CA VAL A 217 11.62 -6.03 -5.38
C VAL A 217 11.33 -7.49 -5.03
N LEU A 218 10.78 -8.27 -5.97
CA LEU A 218 10.55 -9.70 -5.79
C LEU A 218 11.86 -10.45 -5.53
N LEU A 219 12.89 -10.22 -6.34
CA LEU A 219 14.20 -10.86 -6.16
C LEU A 219 14.83 -10.50 -4.81
N ILE A 220 14.77 -9.23 -4.41
CA ILE A 220 15.25 -8.77 -3.10
C ILE A 220 14.47 -9.45 -1.96
N ALA A 221 13.14 -9.52 -2.05
CA ALA A 221 12.30 -10.19 -1.05
C ALA A 221 12.59 -11.70 -0.97
N LEU A 222 12.81 -12.37 -2.11
CA LEU A 222 13.20 -13.78 -2.17
C LEU A 222 14.54 -14.01 -1.49
N LEU A 223 15.58 -13.23 -1.84
CA LEU A 223 16.90 -13.29 -1.19
C LEU A 223 16.79 -13.01 0.32
N ALA A 224 15.98 -12.02 0.71
CA ALA A 224 15.70 -11.71 2.10
C ALA A 224 14.98 -12.88 2.82
N SER A 225 14.25 -13.75 2.12
CA SER A 225 13.51 -14.87 2.70
C SER A 225 14.31 -16.18 2.88
N ILE A 226 15.33 -16.44 2.04
CA ILE A 226 16.03 -17.74 1.94
C ILE A 226 16.51 -18.26 3.31
N SER A 227 17.23 -17.44 4.07
CA SER A 227 17.74 -17.85 5.38
C SER A 227 16.76 -17.61 6.53
N LEU A 228 15.72 -16.79 6.36
CA LEU A 228 14.69 -16.58 7.40
C LEU A 228 13.85 -17.84 7.60
N ARG A 229 13.50 -18.55 6.53
CA ARG A 229 12.69 -19.79 6.61
C ARG A 229 13.34 -20.85 7.50
N LYS A 230 14.68 -20.93 7.47
CA LYS A 230 15.48 -21.85 8.31
C LYS A 230 16.34 -21.16 9.36
N ARG A 231 16.11 -19.93 9.80
CA ARG A 231 16.78 -19.35 10.99
C ARG A 231 15.84 -18.60 11.94
N ALA A 232 14.68 -18.18 11.45
CA ALA A 232 13.68 -17.48 12.26
C ALA A 232 12.26 -17.96 11.86
N PRO A 233 11.87 -19.20 12.23
CA PRO A 233 10.58 -19.75 11.88
C PRO A 233 9.45 -18.84 12.40
N GLY A 234 8.59 -18.38 11.48
CA GLY A 234 7.47 -17.48 11.81
C GLY A 234 7.68 -16.02 11.39
N VAL A 235 8.92 -15.52 11.31
CA VAL A 235 9.19 -14.12 10.90
C VAL A 235 8.70 -13.85 9.48
N LEU A 236 9.02 -14.73 8.54
CA LEU A 236 8.55 -14.63 7.16
C LEU A 236 7.02 -14.50 7.08
N ARG A 237 6.29 -15.32 7.83
CA ARG A 237 4.81 -15.27 7.84
C ARG A 237 4.30 -13.99 8.48
N LYS A 238 4.90 -13.56 9.60
CA LYS A 238 4.53 -12.31 10.26
C LYS A 238 4.76 -11.10 9.36
N SER A 239 5.87 -11.08 8.61
CA SER A 239 6.17 -10.05 7.61
C SER A 239 5.15 -10.03 6.47
N LEU A 240 4.82 -11.20 5.91
CA LEU A 240 3.82 -11.30 4.85
C LEU A 240 2.42 -10.89 5.34
N PHE A 241 2.03 -11.31 6.56
CA PHE A 241 0.77 -10.90 7.18
C PHE A 241 0.74 -9.38 7.42
N GLY A 242 1.81 -8.81 7.98
CA GLY A 242 1.92 -7.36 8.19
C GLY A 242 1.87 -6.57 6.88
N GLY A 243 2.53 -7.06 5.84
CA GLY A 243 2.46 -6.50 4.48
C GLY A 243 1.07 -6.62 3.86
N ALA A 244 0.34 -7.71 4.11
CA ALA A 244 -1.03 -7.87 3.63
C ALA A 244 -2.00 -6.92 4.36
N VAL A 245 -1.85 -6.75 5.68
CA VAL A 245 -2.61 -5.75 6.45
C VAL A 245 -2.31 -4.32 5.96
N SER A 246 -1.04 -3.98 5.73
CA SER A 246 -0.71 -2.64 5.21
C SER A 246 -1.27 -2.43 3.80
N THR A 247 -1.25 -3.46 2.95
CA THR A 247 -1.87 -3.41 1.62
C THR A 247 -3.36 -3.13 1.73
N LEU A 248 -4.08 -3.81 2.63
CA LEU A 248 -5.51 -3.59 2.85
C LEU A 248 -5.82 -2.15 3.28
N VAL A 249 -5.01 -1.58 4.18
CA VAL A 249 -5.14 -0.18 4.61
C VAL A 249 -4.88 0.77 3.44
N ILE A 250 -3.80 0.55 2.67
CA ILE A 250 -3.45 1.40 1.52
C ILE A 250 -4.58 1.39 0.48
N ILE A 251 -5.08 0.22 0.08
CA ILE A 251 -6.16 0.15 -0.93
C ILE A 251 -7.46 0.77 -0.41
N ALA A 252 -7.77 0.65 0.88
CA ALA A 252 -8.96 1.27 1.46
C ALA A 252 -8.87 2.80 1.41
N VAL A 253 -7.70 3.37 1.76
CA VAL A 253 -7.46 4.81 1.66
C VAL A 253 -7.55 5.28 0.20
N LEU A 254 -6.90 4.59 -0.73
CA LEU A 254 -6.94 4.93 -2.16
C LEU A 254 -8.37 4.84 -2.72
N ALA A 255 -9.14 3.83 -2.32
CA ALA A 255 -10.53 3.69 -2.73
C ALA A 255 -11.41 4.83 -2.21
N VAL A 256 -11.25 5.23 -0.95
CA VAL A 256 -11.97 6.39 -0.39
C VAL A 256 -11.63 7.67 -1.16
N LEU A 257 -10.35 7.92 -1.44
CA LEU A 257 -9.92 9.09 -2.22
C LEU A 257 -10.51 9.08 -3.64
N ALA A 258 -10.52 7.92 -4.30
CA ALA A 258 -11.07 7.77 -5.64
C ALA A 258 -12.60 7.96 -5.67
N VAL A 259 -13.34 7.45 -4.68
CA VAL A 259 -14.80 7.59 -4.58
C VAL A 259 -15.22 9.03 -4.26
N LEU A 260 -14.49 9.71 -3.38
CA LEU A 260 -14.82 11.10 -2.99
C LEU A 260 -14.46 12.13 -4.07
N GLY A 261 -13.54 11.80 -4.99
CA GLY A 261 -13.07 12.75 -5.99
C GLY A 261 -12.31 12.10 -7.13
N TRP A 262 -13.03 11.33 -7.97
CA TRP A 262 -12.45 10.59 -9.10
C TRP A 262 -11.59 11.47 -10.01
N GLU A 263 -12.09 12.63 -10.44
CA GLU A 263 -11.35 13.53 -11.35
C GLU A 263 -10.03 14.02 -10.74
N SER A 264 -10.02 14.41 -9.47
CA SER A 264 -8.79 14.85 -8.79
C SER A 264 -7.83 13.68 -8.57
N PHE A 265 -8.36 12.51 -8.20
CA PHE A 265 -7.57 11.30 -8.04
C PHE A 265 -6.89 10.89 -9.34
N PHE A 266 -7.64 10.83 -10.44
CA PHE A 266 -7.15 10.49 -11.77
C PHE A 266 -6.12 11.50 -12.27
N THR A 267 -6.39 12.79 -12.09
CA THR A 267 -5.46 13.87 -12.46
C THR A 267 -4.14 13.76 -11.72
N ARG A 268 -4.15 13.64 -10.38
CA ARG A 268 -2.92 13.51 -9.57
C ARG A 268 -2.13 12.26 -9.90
N PHE A 269 -2.83 11.15 -10.21
CA PHE A 269 -2.19 9.93 -10.68
C PHE A 269 -1.44 10.19 -12.00
N HIS A 270 -2.07 10.87 -12.96
CA HIS A 270 -1.41 11.18 -14.24
C HIS A 270 -0.27 12.18 -14.08
N GLU A 271 -0.42 13.22 -13.27
CA GLU A 271 0.64 14.20 -13.01
C GLU A 271 1.90 13.57 -12.38
N LEU A 272 1.75 12.51 -11.59
CA LEU A 272 2.88 11.77 -11.01
C LEU A 272 3.75 11.10 -12.08
N PHE A 273 3.13 10.56 -13.15
CA PHE A 273 3.84 9.83 -14.20
C PHE A 273 4.11 10.66 -15.47
N PHE A 274 3.31 11.70 -15.69
CA PHE A 274 3.30 12.56 -16.88
C PHE A 274 3.24 14.04 -16.49
N PRO A 275 4.24 14.57 -15.75
CA PRO A 275 4.24 15.95 -15.26
C PRO A 275 4.21 17.02 -16.35
N GLN A 276 4.58 16.66 -17.58
CA GLN A 276 4.53 17.50 -18.78
C GLN A 276 3.10 17.75 -19.32
N GLY A 277 2.08 17.06 -18.80
CA GLY A 277 0.68 17.28 -19.18
C GLY A 277 0.26 16.68 -20.52
N ASN A 278 1.08 15.84 -21.15
CA ASN A 278 0.81 15.23 -22.47
C ASN A 278 -0.16 14.02 -22.43
N TRP A 279 -0.99 13.95 -21.39
CA TRP A 279 -2.03 12.94 -21.19
C TRP A 279 -3.45 13.50 -21.36
N GLN A 280 -3.58 14.83 -21.48
CA GLN A 280 -4.87 15.50 -21.64
C GLN A 280 -5.28 15.52 -23.12
N PHE A 281 -6.38 14.85 -23.42
CA PHE A 281 -6.93 14.71 -24.77
C PHE A 281 -8.41 15.13 -24.81
N ARG A 282 -8.91 15.45 -26.00
CA ARG A 282 -10.32 15.80 -26.20
C ARG A 282 -11.17 14.53 -26.20
N MET A 283 -12.46 14.66 -25.88
CA MET A 283 -13.40 13.54 -25.96
C MET A 283 -13.55 12.95 -27.37
N SER A 284 -13.23 13.75 -28.40
CA SER A 284 -13.23 13.33 -29.81
C SER A 284 -11.95 12.61 -30.24
N ASP A 285 -10.88 12.66 -29.44
CA ASP A 285 -9.59 12.06 -29.78
C ASP A 285 -9.68 10.54 -29.62
N THR A 286 -9.04 9.81 -30.52
CA THR A 286 -9.17 8.34 -30.63
C THR A 286 -8.90 7.64 -29.31
N LEU A 287 -7.87 8.04 -28.58
CA LEU A 287 -7.45 7.42 -27.34
C LEU A 287 -8.54 7.49 -26.26
N ILE A 288 -9.20 8.65 -26.10
CA ILE A 288 -10.29 8.81 -25.13
C ILE A 288 -11.56 8.08 -25.60
N ARG A 289 -11.80 8.02 -26.91
CA ARG A 289 -12.91 7.22 -27.46
C ARG A 289 -12.70 5.72 -27.20
N LEU A 290 -11.46 5.22 -27.25
CA LEU A 290 -11.12 3.83 -26.93
C LEU A 290 -11.06 3.55 -25.43
N TYR A 291 -10.67 4.53 -24.62
CA TYR A 291 -10.57 4.40 -23.16
C TYR A 291 -11.29 5.58 -22.48
N PRO A 292 -12.63 5.60 -22.51
CA PRO A 292 -13.41 6.70 -21.94
C PRO A 292 -13.26 6.74 -20.42
N PRO A 293 -13.67 7.83 -19.74
CA PRO A 293 -13.60 7.93 -18.28
C PRO A 293 -14.19 6.70 -17.55
N GLN A 294 -15.33 6.18 -18.03
CA GLN A 294 -15.95 4.97 -17.48
C GLN A 294 -15.04 3.74 -17.54
N PHE A 295 -14.27 3.56 -18.61
CA PHE A 295 -13.30 2.47 -18.72
C PHE A 295 -12.24 2.55 -17.62
N TRP A 296 -11.73 3.75 -17.34
CA TRP A 296 -10.71 3.94 -16.31
C TRP A 296 -11.26 3.72 -14.90
N THR A 297 -12.49 4.13 -14.62
CA THR A 297 -13.16 3.81 -13.34
C THR A 297 -13.32 2.30 -13.19
N ASP A 298 -13.77 1.61 -14.23
CA ASP A 298 -13.98 0.16 -14.22
C ASP A 298 -12.64 -0.60 -14.08
N ALA A 299 -11.60 -0.18 -14.79
CA ALA A 299 -10.26 -0.74 -14.67
C ALA A 299 -9.70 -0.53 -13.25
N ALA A 300 -9.86 0.67 -12.67
CA ALA A 300 -9.43 0.94 -11.30
C ALA A 300 -10.16 0.08 -10.27
N MET A 301 -11.48 -0.13 -10.44
CA MET A 301 -12.25 -1.06 -9.61
C MET A 301 -11.74 -2.51 -9.72
N LEU A 302 -11.40 -2.97 -10.93
CA LEU A 302 -10.82 -4.31 -11.13
C LEU A 302 -9.43 -4.44 -10.51
N VAL A 303 -8.57 -3.42 -10.61
CA VAL A 303 -7.27 -3.41 -9.93
C VAL A 303 -7.45 -3.50 -8.42
N ALA A 304 -8.40 -2.72 -7.86
CA ALA A 304 -8.71 -2.78 -6.43
C ALA A 304 -9.25 -4.16 -6.03
N LEU A 305 -10.14 -4.76 -6.83
CA LEU A 305 -10.68 -6.09 -6.60
C LEU A 305 -9.60 -7.18 -6.62
N PHE A 306 -8.75 -7.23 -7.64
CA PHE A 306 -7.67 -8.22 -7.71
C PHE A 306 -6.67 -8.03 -6.57
N THR A 307 -6.32 -6.79 -6.24
CA THR A 307 -5.44 -6.50 -5.11
C THR A 307 -6.07 -6.98 -3.79
N LEU A 308 -7.39 -6.76 -3.60
CA LEU A 308 -8.13 -7.24 -2.45
C LEU A 308 -8.14 -8.77 -2.38
N LEU A 309 -8.44 -9.47 -3.47
CA LEU A 309 -8.49 -10.93 -3.52
C LEU A 309 -7.14 -11.56 -3.19
N ILE A 310 -6.05 -11.06 -3.79
CA ILE A 310 -4.69 -11.53 -3.50
C ILE A 310 -4.34 -11.25 -2.03
N THR A 311 -4.69 -10.07 -1.52
CA THR A 311 -4.43 -9.67 -0.13
C THR A 311 -5.18 -10.56 0.86
N VAL A 312 -6.47 -10.82 0.63
CA VAL A 312 -7.30 -11.72 1.46
C VAL A 312 -6.73 -13.13 1.44
N LEU A 313 -6.36 -13.64 0.25
CA LEU A 313 -5.70 -14.94 0.14
C LEU A 313 -4.40 -14.98 0.97
N LEU A 314 -3.57 -13.95 0.88
CA LEU A 314 -2.34 -13.85 1.68
C LEU A 314 -2.65 -13.82 3.19
N LEU A 315 -3.66 -13.07 3.64
CA LEU A 315 -4.09 -13.04 5.04
C LEU A 315 -4.53 -14.41 5.54
N VAL A 316 -5.35 -15.12 4.76
CA VAL A 316 -5.81 -16.48 5.09
C VAL A 316 -4.62 -17.45 5.16
N LEU A 317 -3.73 -17.42 4.16
CA LEU A 317 -2.56 -18.31 4.12
C LEU A 317 -1.55 -18.03 5.25
N THR A 318 -1.43 -16.76 5.66
CA THR A 318 -0.47 -16.31 6.69
C THR A 318 -1.09 -16.16 8.08
N TRP A 319 -2.37 -16.51 8.25
CA TRP A 319 -3.11 -16.31 9.49
C TRP A 319 -2.38 -16.89 10.72
N PRO A 320 -2.23 -16.11 11.82
CA PRO A 320 -1.48 -16.52 13.00
C PRO A 320 -2.28 -17.48 13.90
N THR A 321 -2.45 -18.73 13.48
CA THR A 321 -3.10 -19.76 14.33
C THR A 321 -2.23 -20.15 15.53
N LYS A 322 -2.87 -20.51 16.66
CA LYS A 322 -2.17 -20.99 17.87
C LYS A 322 -1.30 -22.23 17.56
N TYR A 323 -1.83 -23.18 16.80
CA TYR A 323 -1.09 -24.36 16.34
C TYR A 323 0.18 -24.02 15.54
N ARG A 324 0.12 -23.03 14.65
CA ARG A 324 1.29 -22.63 13.85
C ARG A 324 2.33 -21.87 14.67
N ARG A 325 1.90 -21.12 15.70
CA ARG A 325 2.81 -20.49 16.67
C ARG A 325 3.54 -21.53 17.51
N GLU A 326 2.81 -22.53 18.00
CA GLU A 326 3.34 -23.66 18.75
C GLU A 326 4.37 -24.44 17.91
N LEU A 327 4.07 -24.78 16.66
CA LEU A 327 4.99 -25.46 15.75
C LEU A 327 6.25 -24.63 15.45
N ALA A 328 6.12 -23.31 15.34
CA ALA A 328 7.27 -22.43 15.17
C ALA A 328 8.17 -22.39 16.42
N ARG A 329 7.56 -22.45 17.62
CA ARG A 329 8.28 -22.53 18.90
C ARG A 329 9.02 -23.86 19.04
N ARG A 330 8.33 -24.99 18.81
CA ARG A 330 8.94 -26.34 18.83
C ARG A 330 10.12 -26.47 17.88
N ARG A 331 10.00 -25.96 16.66
CA ARG A 331 11.12 -25.95 15.70
C ARG A 331 12.28 -25.08 16.14
N ALA A 332 12.03 -24.03 16.92
CA ALA A 332 13.11 -23.22 17.49
C ALA A 332 13.79 -23.95 18.65
N GLU A 333 13.00 -24.65 19.49
CA GLU A 333 13.47 -25.50 20.60
C GLU A 333 14.33 -26.68 20.08
N GLU A 334 13.83 -27.49 19.14
CA GLU A 334 14.56 -28.62 18.51
C GLU A 334 15.94 -28.21 17.96
N ARG A 335 16.07 -26.97 17.49
CA ARG A 335 17.33 -26.44 16.97
C ARG A 335 18.29 -25.99 18.03
N ALA A 336 17.78 -25.40 19.11
CA ALA A 336 18.61 -25.07 20.27
C ALA A 336 19.25 -26.37 20.81
N GLU A 337 18.46 -27.43 20.92
CA GLU A 337 18.93 -28.76 21.34
C GLU A 337 19.96 -29.37 20.35
N LEU A 338 19.66 -29.37 19.05
CA LEU A 338 20.60 -29.89 18.03
C LEU A 338 21.95 -29.17 18.07
N ARG A 339 21.97 -27.87 18.38
CA ARG A 339 23.20 -27.10 18.49
C ARG A 339 24.00 -27.46 19.73
N GLU A 340 23.34 -27.57 20.86
CA GLU A 340 23.99 -27.98 22.10
C GLU A 340 24.70 -29.34 21.91
N LYS A 341 24.03 -30.27 21.22
CA LYS A 341 24.61 -31.58 20.86
C LYS A 341 25.79 -31.50 19.90
N LEU A 342 25.80 -30.53 18.98
CA LEU A 342 26.90 -30.33 18.03
C LEU A 342 28.08 -29.52 18.61
N SER A 343 27.88 -28.85 19.75
CA SER A 343 28.91 -28.07 20.44
C SER A 343 29.66 -28.83 21.53
N LYS A 344 29.19 -30.03 21.90
CA LYS A 344 29.83 -30.97 22.83
C LYS A 344 30.68 -31.96 22.06
#